data_AF-C6SJ60-F1
#
_entry.id   AF-C6SJ60-F1
#
_cell.length_a   1.000
_cell.length_b   1.000
_cell.length_c   1.000
_cell.angle_alpha   90.00
_cell.angle_beta   90.00
_cell.angle_gamma   90.00
#
_symmetry.space_group_name_H-M   'P 1'
#
loop_
_entity.id
_entity.type
_entity.pdbx_description
1 polymer ?
#
loop_
_entity_poly.entity_id
_entity_poly.type
_entity_poly.pdbx_seq_one_letter_code
_entity_poly.pdbx_strand_id
1 'polypeptide(L)'
;MTLIHPTAVIDPKAELDSSVKVGAYTVIGPNVQIGANTEIGPHAVINGHTSIGENNRIFQFASLGEIPQDKKYRDEPTKLIIGNGNTIREFTTFNLGT
;
A
#
# COMPACT_ATOMS: atom_id res chain seq x y z
N MET A 1 -0.53 -21.02 9.38
CA MET A 1 -0.33 -20.60 7.98
C MET A 1 0.06 -19.14 7.99
N THR A 2 1.10 -18.74 7.27
CA THR A 2 1.56 -17.34 7.22
C THR A 2 0.65 -16.53 6.31
N LEU A 3 0.20 -15.36 6.75
CA LEU A 3 -0.66 -14.44 5.97
C LEU A 3 0.15 -13.58 4.98
N ILE A 4 1.47 -13.50 5.20
CA ILE A 4 2.44 -12.79 4.36
C ILE A 4 3.22 -13.83 3.56
N HIS A 5 3.19 -13.71 2.23
CA HIS A 5 3.99 -14.55 1.37
C HIS A 5 5.50 -14.31 1.61
N PRO A 6 6.36 -15.35 1.66
CA PRO A 6 7.78 -15.19 1.99
C PRO A 6 8.59 -14.35 0.99
N THR A 7 8.06 -14.11 -0.21
CA THR A 7 8.70 -13.25 -1.22
C THR A 7 8.20 -11.80 -1.22
N ALA A 8 7.27 -11.45 -0.32
CA ALA A 8 6.89 -10.06 -0.12
C ALA A 8 8.07 -9.32 0.53
N VAL A 9 8.36 -8.11 0.04
CA VAL A 9 9.39 -7.24 0.58
C VAL A 9 8.68 -6.15 1.38
N ILE A 10 8.76 -6.25 2.70
CA ILE A 10 8.10 -5.33 3.63
C ILE A 10 9.21 -4.63 4.41
N ASP A 11 9.25 -3.30 4.33
CA ASP A 11 10.18 -2.53 5.15
C ASP A 11 9.89 -2.76 6.65
N PRO A 12 10.90 -2.95 7.51
CA PRO A 12 10.70 -3.17 8.94
C PRO A 12 9.95 -2.07 9.69
N LYS A 13 9.85 -0.86 9.12
CA LYS A 13 9.10 0.27 9.70
C LYS A 13 7.63 0.29 9.29
N ALA A 14 7.23 -0.51 8.30
CA ALA A 14 5.83 -0.59 7.91
C ALA A 14 4.98 -1.17 9.06
N GLU A 15 3.82 -0.59 9.29
CA GLU A 15 2.92 -0.99 10.37
C GLU A 15 1.71 -1.72 9.77
N LEU A 16 1.68 -3.05 9.92
CA LEU A 16 0.60 -3.89 9.44
C LEU A 16 -0.10 -4.54 10.62
N ASP A 17 -1.43 -4.51 10.63
CA ASP A 17 -2.18 -5.33 11.57
C ASP A 17 -1.88 -6.83 11.35
N SER A 18 -1.91 -7.60 12.43
CA SER A 18 -1.61 -9.05 12.43
C SER A 18 -2.49 -9.89 11.50
N SER A 19 -3.65 -9.37 11.09
CA SER A 19 -4.60 -10.03 10.19
C SER A 19 -4.41 -9.68 8.70
N VAL A 20 -3.49 -8.76 8.36
CA VAL A 20 -3.23 -8.36 6.97
C VAL A 20 -2.67 -9.52 6.16
N LYS A 21 -3.19 -9.68 4.93
CA LYS A 21 -2.70 -10.67 3.96
C LYS A 21 -1.89 -9.99 2.87
N VAL A 22 -0.71 -10.52 2.57
CA VAL A 22 0.20 -9.95 1.57
C VAL A 22 0.62 -11.02 0.57
N GLY A 23 0.30 -10.78 -0.70
CA GLY A 23 0.64 -11.64 -1.82
C GLY A 23 2.12 -11.66 -2.18
N ALA A 24 2.49 -12.60 -3.04
CA ALA A 24 3.87 -12.77 -3.50
C ALA A 24 4.40 -11.51 -4.22
N TYR A 25 5.67 -11.18 -3.99
CA TYR A 25 6.37 -10.09 -4.68
C TYR A 25 5.76 -8.69 -4.51
N THR A 26 4.91 -8.52 -3.50
CA THR A 26 4.43 -7.20 -3.09
C THR A 26 5.54 -6.44 -2.37
N VAL A 27 5.62 -5.14 -2.62
CA VAL A 27 6.57 -4.22 -1.97
C VAL A 27 5.81 -3.23 -1.10
N ILE A 28 6.18 -3.12 0.17
CA ILE A 28 5.60 -2.18 1.14
C ILE A 28 6.71 -1.32 1.75
N GLY A 29 6.59 0.00 1.58
CA GLY A 29 7.58 0.98 2.04
C GLY A 29 7.50 1.32 3.54
N PRO A 30 8.50 2.06 4.06
CA PRO A 30 8.71 2.30 5.50
C PRO A 30 7.63 3.13 6.19
N ASN A 31 6.88 3.96 5.46
CA ASN A 31 5.89 4.88 6.04
C ASN A 31 4.44 4.41 5.75
N VAL A 32 4.27 3.13 5.44
CA VAL A 32 2.97 2.54 5.12
C VAL A 32 2.32 1.96 6.37
N GLN A 33 1.04 2.26 6.55
CA GLN A 33 0.19 1.74 7.62
C GLN A 33 -1.00 1.02 7.02
N ILE A 34 -1.31 -0.21 7.46
CA ILE A 34 -2.38 -1.04 6.90
C ILE A 34 -3.24 -1.64 8.01
N GLY A 35 -4.53 -1.30 7.99
CA GLY A 35 -5.53 -1.76 8.96
C GLY A 35 -5.95 -3.22 8.80
N ALA A 36 -6.66 -3.72 9.81
CA ALA A 36 -7.08 -5.11 9.94
C ALA A 36 -7.86 -5.65 8.73
N ASN A 37 -7.68 -6.94 8.47
CA ASN A 37 -8.36 -7.73 7.43
C ASN A 37 -8.19 -7.20 5.99
N THR A 38 -7.25 -6.28 5.76
CA THR A 38 -6.91 -5.84 4.40
C THR A 38 -6.11 -6.91 3.68
N GLU A 39 -6.47 -7.15 2.42
CA GLU A 39 -5.82 -8.13 1.54
C GLU A 39 -5.11 -7.41 0.39
N ILE A 40 -3.83 -7.72 0.21
CA ILE A 40 -2.98 -7.15 -0.83
C ILE A 40 -2.57 -8.27 -1.78
N GLY A 41 -2.96 -8.13 -3.04
CA GLY A 41 -2.61 -9.06 -4.11
C GLY A 41 -1.11 -9.05 -4.42
N PRO A 42 -0.64 -10.02 -5.23
CA PRO A 42 0.77 -10.12 -5.60
C PRO A 42 1.20 -8.95 -6.49
N HIS A 43 2.48 -8.62 -6.48
CA HIS A 43 3.06 -7.55 -7.31
C HIS A 43 2.46 -6.15 -7.11
N ALA A 44 1.77 -5.89 -6.00
CA ALA A 44 1.40 -4.53 -5.64
C ALA A 44 2.62 -3.77 -5.11
N VAL A 45 2.67 -2.46 -5.35
CA VAL A 45 3.67 -1.56 -4.76
C VAL A 45 2.92 -0.53 -3.94
N ILE A 46 3.22 -0.46 -2.64
CA ILE A 46 2.63 0.50 -1.70
C ILE A 46 3.77 1.25 -1.04
N ASN A 47 3.81 2.57 -1.21
CA ASN A 47 4.94 3.41 -0.81
C ASN A 47 4.46 4.76 -0.24
N GLY A 48 5.40 5.66 0.04
CA GLY A 48 5.12 7.00 0.54
C GLY A 48 4.46 7.02 1.92
N HIS A 49 3.98 8.19 2.34
CA HIS A 49 3.20 8.32 3.58
C HIS A 49 1.75 7.90 3.31
N THR A 50 1.52 6.59 3.36
CA THR A 50 0.25 5.97 2.96
C THR A 50 -0.40 5.24 4.14
N SER A 51 -1.64 5.64 4.47
CA SER A 51 -2.48 4.94 5.44
C SER A 51 -3.64 4.26 4.71
N ILE A 52 -3.78 2.96 4.88
CA ILE A 52 -4.86 2.13 4.32
C ILE A 52 -5.67 1.58 5.48
N GLY A 53 -6.98 1.81 5.47
CA GLY A 53 -7.90 1.34 6.49
C GLY A 53 -8.14 -0.17 6.48
N GLU A 54 -9.25 -0.57 7.07
CA GLU A 54 -9.62 -1.97 7.29
C GLU A 54 -10.43 -2.56 6.13
N ASN A 55 -10.41 -3.89 6.02
CA ASN A 55 -11.24 -4.66 5.10
C ASN A 55 -11.11 -4.21 3.62
N ASN A 56 -9.95 -3.71 3.23
CA ASN A 56 -9.69 -3.34 1.85
C ASN A 56 -9.23 -4.55 1.04
N ARG A 57 -9.51 -4.55 -0.26
CA ARG A 57 -9.00 -5.55 -1.20
C ARG A 57 -8.26 -4.88 -2.34
N ILE A 58 -6.95 -5.04 -2.37
CA ILE A 58 -6.04 -4.45 -3.35
C ILE A 58 -5.57 -5.55 -4.29
N PHE A 59 -5.76 -5.38 -5.58
CA PHE A 59 -5.42 -6.37 -6.61
C PHE A 59 -4.00 -6.17 -7.15
N GLN A 60 -3.54 -7.13 -7.94
CA GLN A 60 -2.19 -7.19 -8.49
C GLN A 60 -1.84 -5.97 -9.35
N PHE A 61 -0.57 -5.58 -9.30
CA PHE A 61 -0.01 -4.46 -10.08
C PHE A 61 -0.61 -3.09 -9.77
N ALA A 62 -1.30 -2.92 -8.63
CA ALA A 62 -1.64 -1.60 -8.12
C ALA A 62 -0.37 -0.87 -7.63
N SER A 63 -0.26 0.42 -7.95
CA SER A 63 0.79 1.32 -7.47
C SER A 63 0.16 2.41 -6.62
N LEU A 64 0.38 2.36 -5.30
CA LEU A 64 -0.30 3.22 -4.32
C LEU A 64 0.71 3.99 -3.49
N GLY A 65 0.53 5.31 -3.39
CA GLY A 65 1.35 6.17 -2.54
C GLY A 65 2.67 6.63 -3.14
N GLU A 66 2.85 6.46 -4.46
CA GLU A 66 3.99 7.04 -5.17
C GLU A 66 3.86 8.57 -5.27
N ILE A 67 4.98 9.25 -5.52
CA ILE A 67 5.02 10.72 -5.66
C ILE A 67 4.07 11.22 -6.76
N PRO A 68 3.52 12.44 -6.65
CA PRO A 68 2.69 13.01 -7.71
C PRO A 68 3.49 13.23 -8.99
N GLN A 69 2.78 13.26 -10.12
CA GLN A 69 3.36 13.58 -11.44
C GLN A 69 3.49 15.10 -11.67
N ASP A 70 3.24 15.92 -10.65
CA ASP A 70 3.37 17.38 -10.73
C ASP A 70 4.85 17.77 -10.78
N LYS A 71 5.23 18.54 -11.80
CA LYS A 71 6.58 19.08 -11.98
C LYS A 71 7.00 20.06 -10.88
N LYS A 72 6.05 20.57 -10.10
CA LYS A 72 6.29 21.48 -8.98
C LYS A 72 6.58 20.78 -7.67
N TYR A 73 6.31 19.48 -7.55
CA TYR A 73 6.60 18.70 -6.35
C TYR A 73 8.10 18.73 -6.03
N ARG A 74 8.43 18.98 -4.76
CA ARG A 74 9.76 19.10 -4.17
C ARG A 74 9.82 18.31 -2.85
N ASP A 75 9.35 17.08 -2.87
CA ASP A 75 9.35 16.18 -1.71
C ASP A 75 8.56 16.75 -0.52
N GLU A 76 7.48 17.48 -0.79
CA GLU A 76 6.57 17.98 0.23
C GLU A 76 6.02 16.81 1.06
N PRO A 77 5.71 17.02 2.36
CA PRO A 77 5.23 15.99 3.27
C PRO A 77 3.76 15.64 3.03
N THR A 78 3.46 15.20 1.82
CA THR A 78 2.13 14.82 1.33
C THR A 78 1.79 13.39 1.71
N LYS A 79 0.50 13.07 1.77
CA LYS A 79 -0.02 11.77 2.23
C LYS A 79 -1.05 11.20 1.27
N LEU A 80 -1.22 9.88 1.31
CA LEU A 80 -2.36 9.16 0.75
C LEU A 80 -3.11 8.49 1.91
N ILE A 81 -4.42 8.71 2.00
CA ILE A 81 -5.28 8.11 3.02
C ILE A 81 -6.42 7.38 2.30
N ILE A 82 -6.45 6.05 2.42
CA ILE A 82 -7.50 5.18 1.90
C ILE A 82 -8.33 4.71 3.10
N GLY A 83 -9.65 4.84 3.00
CA GLY A 83 -10.59 4.43 4.04
C GLY A 83 -10.77 2.90 4.16
N ASN A 84 -11.98 2.48 4.56
CA ASN A 84 -12.29 1.07 4.82
C ASN A 84 -13.17 0.48 3.71
N GLY A 85 -13.11 -0.84 3.52
CA GLY A 85 -14.06 -1.58 2.67
C GLY A 85 -13.93 -1.29 1.17
N ASN A 86 -12.79 -0.78 0.70
CA ASN A 86 -12.57 -0.44 -0.70
C ASN A 86 -12.12 -1.67 -1.50
N THR A 87 -12.47 -1.69 -2.79
CA THR A 87 -11.92 -2.62 -3.77
C THR A 87 -11.10 -1.83 -4.79
N ILE A 88 -9.79 -2.06 -4.81
CA ILE A 88 -8.83 -1.40 -5.71
C ILE A 88 -8.34 -2.43 -6.72
N ARG A 89 -8.74 -2.27 -7.99
CA ARG A 89 -8.46 -3.23 -9.07
C ARG A 89 -7.06 -3.07 -9.65
N GLU A 90 -6.72 -3.98 -10.55
CA GLU A 90 -5.43 -4.10 -11.20
C GLU A 90 -5.00 -2.82 -11.94
N PHE A 91 -3.69 -2.57 -12.00
CA PHE A 91 -3.07 -1.47 -12.76
C PHE A 91 -3.55 -0.06 -12.37
N THR A 92 -4.15 0.08 -11.19
CA THR A 92 -4.53 1.38 -10.65
C THR A 92 -3.32 2.11 -10.09
N THR A 93 -3.33 3.44 -10.22
CA THR A 93 -2.26 4.32 -9.73
C THR A 93 -2.85 5.42 -8.86
N PHE A 94 -2.58 5.41 -7.56
CA PHE A 94 -2.95 6.49 -6.64
C PHE A 94 -1.68 7.15 -6.13
N ASN A 95 -1.48 8.43 -6.42
CA ASN A 95 -0.31 9.17 -5.96
C ASN A 95 -0.60 9.88 -4.64
N LEU A 96 0.44 10.35 -3.96
CA LEU A 96 0.33 11.34 -2.89
C LEU A 96 -0.23 12.67 -3.44
N GLY A 97 -0.55 13.60 -2.54
CA GLY A 97 -0.88 14.99 -2.90
C GLY A 97 0.29 15.74 -3.56
N THR A 98 0.03 16.98 -3.97
CA THR A 98 1.03 17.93 -4.52
C THR A 98 0.99 19.26 -3.80
#